data_AF-A0A920JP71-F1
#
_entry.id   AF-A0A920JP71-F1
#
_cell.length_a   1.000
_cell.length_b   1.000
_cell.length_c   1.000
_cell.angle_alpha   90.00
_cell.angle_beta   90.00
_cell.angle_gamma   90.00
#
_symmetry.space_group_name_H-M   'P 1'
#
loop_
_entity.id
_entity.type
_entity.pdbx_description
1 polymer ?
#
loop_
_entity_poly.entity_id
_entity_poly.type
_entity_poly.pdbx_seq_one_letter_code
_entity_poly.pdbx_strand_id
1 'polypeptide(L)' 'MYHDQALPVLKTLDFHHSVNITLGLPFNRVSVDHGTAEDIAPKFIADYTSMLEAIKLAGNGNIA' A
#
# COMPACT_ATOMS: atom_id res chain seq x y z
N MET A 1 0.57 17.63 -12.03
CA MET A 1 0.15 17.60 -10.60
C MET A 1 1.09 16.64 -9.87
N TYR A 2 1.39 16.92 -8.59
CA TYR A 2 2.52 16.35 -7.84
C TYR A 2 2.08 15.58 -6.59
N HIS A 3 2.98 14.73 -6.08
CA HIS A 3 2.79 13.77 -5.00
C HIS A 3 2.05 14.33 -3.77
N ASP A 4 2.52 15.46 -3.27
CA ASP A 4 2.01 16.05 -2.02
C ASP A 4 0.65 16.75 -2.18
N GLN A 5 0.06 16.76 -3.37
CA GLN A 5 -1.32 17.22 -3.55
C GLN A 5 -2.35 16.15 -3.17
N ALA A 6 -1.97 14.87 -3.28
CA ALA A 6 -2.89 13.76 -3.07
C ALA A 6 -2.56 12.97 -1.79
N LEU A 7 -1.28 12.65 -1.56
CA LEU A 7 -0.93 11.73 -0.48
C LEU A 7 -1.25 12.24 0.93
N PRO A 8 -1.05 13.53 1.28
CA PRO A 8 -1.45 14.01 2.60
C PRO A 8 -2.95 13.81 2.88
N VAL A 9 -3.80 14.07 1.88
CA VAL A 9 -5.26 13.89 2.00
C VAL A 9 -5.60 12.40 2.14
N LEU A 10 -5.06 11.55 1.28
CA LEU A 10 -5.28 10.10 1.33
C LEU A 10 -4.86 9.52 2.68
N LYS A 11 -3.66 9.85 3.14
CA LYS A 11 -3.09 9.35 4.40
C LYS A 11 -3.80 9.86 5.64
N THR A 12 -4.42 11.04 5.56
CA THR A 12 -5.26 11.56 6.65
C THR A 12 -6.59 10.80 6.74
N LEU A 13 -7.14 10.35 5.62
CA LEU A 13 -8.39 9.59 5.57
C LEU A 13 -8.21 8.13 5.97
N ASP A 14 -7.17 7.46 5.45
CA ASP A 14 -6.88 6.07 5.79
C ASP A 14 -5.40 5.73 5.58
N PHE A 15 -4.63 5.72 6.66
CA PHE A 15 -3.21 5.44 6.60
C PHE A 15 -2.90 3.95 6.44
N HIS A 16 -3.72 3.07 7.03
CA HIS A 16 -3.42 1.65 7.22
C HIS A 16 -3.99 0.76 6.12
N HIS A 17 -5.06 1.17 5.44
CA HIS A 17 -5.67 0.38 4.36
C HIS A 17 -5.34 0.91 2.95
N SER A 18 -4.59 2.02 2.84
CA SER A 18 -4.14 2.55 1.54
C SER A 18 -3.18 1.57 0.84
N VAL A 19 -3.40 1.33 -0.45
CA VAL A 19 -2.58 0.46 -1.31
C VAL A 19 -2.12 1.23 -2.55
N ASN A 20 -0.87 1.03 -2.94
CA ASN A 20 -0.30 1.54 -4.18
C ASN A 20 -0.55 0.59 -5.35
N ILE A 21 -1.07 1.11 -6.46
CA ILE A 21 -1.26 0.39 -7.72
C ILE A 21 -0.32 1.00 -8.77
N THR A 22 0.46 0.16 -9.45
CA THR A 22 1.29 0.61 -10.58
C THR A 22 0.59 0.28 -11.89
N LEU A 23 -0.06 1.29 -12.46
CA LEU A 23 -0.70 1.20 -13.77
C LEU A 23 0.34 1.24 -14.90
N GLY A 24 -0.02 0.68 -16.06
CA GLY A 24 0.79 0.72 -17.29
C GLY A 24 1.78 -0.42 -17.47
N LEU A 25 1.87 -1.38 -16.53
CA LEU A 25 2.66 -2.60 -16.68
C LEU A 25 1.87 -3.71 -17.42
N PRO A 26 2.55 -4.69 -18.05
CA PRO A 26 1.88 -5.83 -18.71
C PRO A 26 1.35 -6.88 -17.73
N PHE A 27 1.39 -6.60 -16.42
CA PHE A 27 0.86 -7.45 -15.37
C PHE A 27 0.42 -6.58 -14.19
N ASN A 28 -0.45 -7.15 -13.36
CA ASN A 28 -0.97 -6.50 -12.17
C ASN A 28 0.14 -6.32 -11.11
N ARG A 29 0.40 -5.08 -10.68
CA ARG A 29 1.36 -4.78 -9.61
C ARG A 29 0.75 -3.87 -8.56
N VAL A 30 0.69 -4.38 -7.33
CA VAL A 30 0.28 -3.66 -6.13
C VAL A 30 1.43 -3.62 -5.12
N SER A 31 1.44 -2.65 -4.23
CA SER A 31 2.36 -2.58 -3.09
C SER A 31 1.75 -1.86 -1.90
N VAL A 32 2.35 -2.04 -0.73
CA VAL A 32 2.07 -1.22 0.45
C VAL A 32 2.72 0.17 0.33
N ASP A 33 2.31 1.08 1.21
CA ASP A 33 2.84 2.45 1.28
C ASP A 33 3.91 2.64 2.36
N HIS A 34 3.99 1.72 3.33
CA HIS A 34 4.98 1.82 4.40
C HIS A 34 6.36 1.37 3.93
N GLY A 35 7.39 1.83 4.65
CA GLY A 35 8.78 1.39 4.45
C GLY A 35 9.08 0.05 5.12
N THR A 36 10.36 -0.28 5.24
CA THR A 36 10.85 -1.56 5.79
C THR A 36 10.71 -1.68 7.30
N ALA A 37 10.68 -0.57 8.03
CA ALA A 37 10.57 -0.51 9.49
C ALA A 37 11.61 -1.43 10.20
N GLU A 38 12.88 -1.29 9.81
CA GLU A 38 14.00 -2.16 10.25
C GLU A 38 14.19 -2.20 11.77
N ASP A 39 13.87 -1.10 12.46
CA ASP A 39 13.96 -0.96 13.91
C ASP A 39 12.92 -1.79 14.69
N ILE A 40 11.83 -2.20 14.03
CA ILE A 40 10.80 -3.07 14.59
C ILE A 40 10.76 -4.47 13.96
N ALA A 41 11.49 -4.70 12.86
CA ALA A 41 11.62 -6.01 12.24
C ALA A 41 11.97 -7.14 13.24
N PRO A 42 12.98 -7.00 14.16
CA PRO A 42 13.30 -8.06 15.12
C PRO A 42 12.28 -8.21 16.24
N LYS A 43 11.33 -7.27 16.37
CA LYS A 43 10.33 -7.24 17.45
C LYS A 43 9.05 -7.98 17.06
N PHE A 44 8.83 -8.27 15.77
CA PHE A 44 7.62 -8.92 15.26
C PHE A 44 6.31 -8.21 15.65
N ILE A 45 6.33 -6.87 15.64
CA ILE A 45 5.18 -6.01 16.02
C ILE A 45 4.62 -5.18 14.86
N ALA A 46 5.00 -5.49 13.61
CA ALA A 46 4.51 -4.75 12.45
C ALA A 46 3.01 -5.00 12.23
N ASP A 47 2.26 -3.93 11.95
CA ASP A 47 0.88 -4.03 11.49
C ASP A 47 0.86 -4.42 10.01
N TYR A 48 0.30 -5.59 9.72
CA TYR A 48 0.24 -6.16 8.37
C TYR A 48 -1.04 -5.78 7.61
N THR A 49 -1.89 -4.91 8.16
CA THR A 49 -3.19 -4.54 7.57
C THR A 49 -3.09 -4.10 6.11
N SER A 50 -2.18 -3.17 5.78
CA SER A 50 -1.97 -2.72 4.40
C SER A 50 -1.53 -3.83 3.45
N MET A 51 -0.72 -4.79 3.92
CA MET A 51 -0.27 -5.93 3.13
C MET A 51 -1.44 -6.87 2.83
N LEU A 52 -2.32 -7.10 3.81
CA LEU A 52 -3.52 -7.89 3.62
C LEU A 52 -4.45 -7.24 2.58
N GLU A 53 -4.64 -5.92 2.64
CA GLU A 53 -5.46 -5.20 1.64
C GLU A 53 -4.85 -5.26 0.24
N ALA A 54 -3.51 -5.14 0.12
CA ALA A 54 -2.83 -5.28 -1.17
C ALA A 54 -3.03 -6.70 -1.76
N ILE A 55 -2.92 -7.75 -0.94
CA ILE A 55 -3.14 -9.13 -1.39
C ILE A 55 -4.59 -9.34 -1.83
N LYS A 56 -5.57 -8.87 -1.05
CA LYS A 56 -7.00 -8.96 -1.40
C LYS A 56 -7.27 -8.27 -2.74
N LEU A 57 -6.74 -7.06 -2.92
CA LEU A 57 -6.91 -6.29 -4.14
C LEU A 57 -6.32 -7.02 -5.36
N ALA A 58 -5.12 -7.60 -5.23
CA ALA A 58 -4.51 -8.40 -6.30
C ALA A 58 -5.30 -9.69 -6.60
N GLY A 59 -5.82 -10.37 -5.57
CA GLY A 59 -6.57 -11.62 -5.70
C GLY A 59 -7.93 -11.47 -6.38
N ASN A 60 -8.54 -10.28 -6.32
CA ASN A 60 -9.84 -10.01 -6.94
C ASN A 60 -9.78 -9.87 -8.48
N GLY A 61 -8.60 -9.97 -9.09
CA GLY A 61 -8.42 -10.13 -10.53
C GLY A 61 -8.60 -8.87 -11.38
N ASN A 62 -9.17 -7.80 -10.82
CA ASN A 62 -9.35 -6.53 -11.52
C ASN A 62 -8.89 -5.36 -10.64
N ILE A 63 -7.69 -4.84 -10.93
CA ILE A 63 -7.10 -3.68 -10.23
C ILE A 63 -7.18 -2.38 -11.05
N ALA A 64 -7.94 -2.41 -12.14
CA ALA A 64 -8.41 -1.28 -12.95
C ALA A 64 -9.61 -1.71 -13.80
#